data_AF-A0A923PYT3-F1
#
_entry.id   AF-A0A923PYT3-F1
#
_cell.length_a   1.000
_cell.length_b   1.000
_cell.length_c   1.000
_cell.angle_alpha   90.00
_cell.angle_beta   90.00
_cell.angle_gamma   90.00
#
_symmetry.space_group_name_H-M   'P 1'
#
loop_
_entity.id
_entity.type
_entity.pdbx_description
1 polymer ?
#
loop_
_entity_poly.entity_id
_entity_poly.type
_entity_poly.pdbx_seq_one_letter_code
_entity_poly.pdbx_strand_id
1 'polypeptide(L)'
;MNEDAELLSRYAEGKSEAAFAELVRRQVNFVHAAALRRVGGDAQLAQEVTQQVFTALAREAGRLARHPVLCGWMFTATRRIAAQAV
;
A
#
# COMPACT_ATOMS: atom_id res chain seq x y z
N MET A 1 18.03 0.04 -6.90
CA MET A 1 17.47 0.63 -5.67
C MET A 1 16.00 0.92 -5.98
N ASN A 2 15.06 0.38 -5.22
CA ASN A 2 13.64 0.46 -5.56
C ASN A 2 13.12 1.86 -5.21
N GLU A 3 12.75 2.66 -6.20
CA GLU A 3 12.28 4.05 -6.05
C GLU A 3 11.14 4.18 -5.04
N ASP A 4 10.26 3.18 -4.95
CA ASP A 4 9.18 3.15 -3.95
C ASP A 4 9.70 3.08 -2.49
N ALA A 5 10.79 2.34 -2.27
CA ALA A 5 11.40 2.23 -0.94
C ALA A 5 12.07 3.55 -0.55
N GLU A 6 12.65 4.28 -1.51
CA GLU A 6 13.22 5.60 -1.28
C GLU A 6 12.14 6.63 -0.93
N LEU A 7 11.02 6.64 -1.67
CA LEU A 7 9.87 7.48 -1.37
C LEU A 7 9.32 7.19 0.04
N LEU A 8 9.22 5.90 0.40
CA LEU A 8 8.77 5.50 1.74
C LEU A 8 9.79 5.88 2.83
N SER A 9 11.09 5.81 2.56
CA SER A 9 12.15 6.24 3.50
C SER A 9 12.07 7.74 3.78
N ARG A 10 11.90 8.56 2.73
CA ARG A 10 11.74 10.02 2.85
C ARG A 10 10.48 10.38 3.67
N TYR A 11 9.41 9.60 3.53
CA TYR A 11 8.23 9.74 4.38
C TYR A 11 8.54 9.34 5.84
N ALA A 12 9.17 8.19 6.07
CA ALA A 12 9.43 7.67 7.41
C ALA A 12 10.40 8.54 8.24
N GLU A 13 11.45 9.07 7.61
CA GLU A 13 12.52 9.82 8.28
C GLU A 13 12.25 11.32 8.27
N GLY A 14 11.77 11.85 7.14
CA GLY A 14 11.58 13.28 6.91
C GLY A 14 10.13 13.76 7.02
N LYS A 15 9.17 12.86 7.31
CA LYS A 15 7.72 13.16 7.28
C LYS A 15 7.26 13.81 5.97
N SER A 16 7.90 13.46 4.86
CA SER A 16 7.58 14.02 3.56
C SER A 16 6.26 13.45 3.02
N GLU A 17 5.15 14.14 3.28
CA GLU A 17 3.83 13.79 2.75
C GLU A 17 3.81 13.73 1.22
N ALA A 18 4.59 14.59 0.54
CA ALA A 18 4.72 14.58 -0.90
C ALA A 18 5.34 13.27 -1.44
N ALA A 19 6.35 12.73 -0.74
CA ALA A 19 6.96 11.46 -1.12
C ALA A 19 5.97 10.29 -0.94
N PHE A 20 5.17 10.32 0.13
CA PHE A 20 4.13 9.33 0.34
C PHE A 20 3.01 9.43 -0.70
N ALA A 21 2.57 10.64 -1.04
CA ALA A 21 1.58 10.87 -2.09
C ALA A 21 2.06 10.35 -3.45
N GLU A 22 3.34 10.55 -3.79
CA GLU A 22 3.94 9.95 -5.00
C GLU A 22 3.85 8.43 -4.98
N LEU A 23 4.28 7.81 -3.88
CA LEU A 23 4.22 6.35 -3.71
C LEU A 23 2.80 5.82 -3.88
N VAL A 24 1.81 6.48 -3.26
CA VAL A 24 0.39 6.13 -3.42
C VAL A 24 -0.02 6.23 -4.88
N ARG A 25 0.25 7.34 -5.58
CA ARG A 25 -0.13 7.50 -7.00
C ARG A 25 0.45 6.41 -7.89
N ARG A 26 1.69 5.97 -7.64
CA ARG A 26 2.34 4.92 -8.42
C ARG A 26 1.72 3.54 -8.16
N GLN A 27 1.35 3.25 -6.91
CA GLN A 27 0.97 1.90 -6.47
C GLN A 27 -0.54 1.69 -6.34
N VAL A 28 -1.35 2.76 -6.36
CA VAL A 28 -2.81 2.68 -6.13
C VAL A 28 -3.51 1.76 -7.13
N ASN A 29 -3.15 1.82 -8.41
CA ASN A 29 -3.77 0.97 -9.43
C ASN A 29 -3.46 -0.51 -9.20
N PHE A 30 -2.25 -0.84 -8.76
CA PHE A 30 -1.85 -2.20 -8.45
C PHE A 30 -2.63 -2.74 -7.24
N VAL A 31 -2.65 -1.98 -6.14
CA VAL A 31 -3.34 -2.36 -4.91
C VAL A 31 -4.85 -2.48 -5.15
N HIS A 32 -5.45 -1.52 -5.85
CA HIS A 32 -6.88 -1.52 -6.15
C HIS A 32 -7.26 -2.68 -7.08
N ALA A 33 -6.51 -2.95 -8.14
CA ALA A 33 -6.81 -4.06 -9.02
C ALA A 33 -6.66 -5.42 -8.31
N ALA A 34 -5.73 -5.55 -7.37
CA ALA A 34 -5.63 -6.73 -6.52
C ALA A 34 -6.82 -6.83 -5.57
N ALA A 35 -7.21 -5.73 -4.90
CA ALA A 35 -8.36 -5.68 -4.01
C ALA A 35 -9.65 -6.08 -4.73
N LEU A 36 -9.91 -5.51 -5.91
CA LEU A 36 -11.11 -5.76 -6.72
C LEU A 36 -11.27 -7.25 -7.06
N ARG A 37 -10.17 -7.92 -7.43
CA ARG A 37 -10.20 -9.37 -7.67
C ARG A 37 -10.44 -10.18 -6.39
N ARG A 38 -9.95 -9.71 -5.24
CA ARG A 38 -10.08 -10.41 -3.96
C ARG A 38 -11.48 -10.30 -3.36
N VAL A 39 -12.19 -9.20 -3.60
CA VAL A 39 -13.55 -8.96 -3.09
C VAL A 39 -14.64 -9.30 -4.12
N GLY A 40 -14.32 -10.12 -5.13
CA GLY A 40 -15.30 -10.60 -6.11
C GLY A 40 -15.84 -9.54 -7.06
N GLY A 41 -15.15 -8.42 -7.25
CA GLY A 41 -15.59 -7.33 -8.12
C GLY A 41 -16.39 -6.23 -7.43
N ASP A 42 -16.59 -6.30 -6.11
CA ASP A 42 -17.19 -5.20 -5.34
C ASP A 42 -16.26 -3.99 -5.32
N ALA A 43 -16.63 -2.94 -6.06
CA ALA A 43 -15.83 -1.73 -6.20
C ALA A 43 -15.72 -0.94 -4.88
N GLN A 44 -16.77 -0.94 -4.06
CA GLN A 44 -16.79 -0.19 -2.81
C GLN A 44 -15.88 -0.86 -1.77
N LEU A 45 -16.00 -2.18 -1.59
CA LEU A 45 -15.08 -2.94 -0.73
C LEU A 45 -13.64 -2.84 -1.24
N ALA A 46 -13.42 -2.85 -2.55
CA ALA A 46 -12.08 -2.70 -3.11
C ALA A 46 -11.45 -1.35 -2.78
N GLN A 47 -12.23 -0.28 -2.80
CA GLN A 47 -11.77 1.06 -2.41
C GLN A 47 -11.41 1.11 -0.92
N GLU A 48 -12.26 0.55 -0.05
CA GLU A 48 -12.00 0.48 1.39
C GLU A 48 -10.72 -0.32 1.71
N VAL A 49 -10.55 -1.48 1.10
CA VAL A 49 -9.34 -2.30 1.23
C VAL A 49 -8.11 -1.51 0.78
N THR A 50 -8.20 -0.81 -0.36
CA THR A 50 -7.09 0.00 -0.89
C THR A 50 -6.67 1.10 0.08
N GLN A 51 -7.63 1.83 0.64
CA GLN A 51 -7.37 2.86 1.65
C GLN A 51 -6.72 2.26 2.90
N GLN A 52 -7.20 1.11 3.37
CA GLN A 52 -6.64 0.43 4.54
C GLN A 52 -5.19 -0.04 4.32
N VAL A 53 -4.86 -0.52 3.10
CA VAL A 53 -3.49 -0.91 2.75
C VAL A 53 -2.53 0.27 2.85
N PHE A 54 -2.87 1.43 2.26
CA PHE A 54 -2.02 2.62 2.35
C PHE A 54 -2.00 3.21 3.77
N THR A 55 -3.09 3.10 4.53
CA THR A 55 -3.10 3.47 5.95
C THR A 55 -2.13 2.59 6.77
N ALA A 56 -2.11 1.28 6.53
CA ALA A 56 -1.17 0.36 7.16
C ALA A 56 0.28 0.67 6.73
N LEU A 57 0.48 0.98 5.44
CA LEU A 57 1.79 1.35 4.90
C LEU A 57 2.37 2.58 5.59
N ALA A 58 1.55 3.61 5.80
CA ALA A 58 1.95 4.83 6.51
C ALA A 58 2.33 4.53 7.97
N ARG A 59 1.52 3.73 8.67
CA ARG A 59 1.77 3.35 10.07
C ARG A 59 3.05 2.52 10.24
N GLU A 60 3.36 1.68 9.26
CA GLU A 60 4.51 0.78 9.29
C GLU A 60 5.72 1.30 8.48
N ALA A 61 5.69 2.56 8.03
CA ALA A 61 6.65 3.11 7.07
C ALA A 61 8.11 2.96 7.51
N GLY A 62 8.42 3.24 8.79
CA GLY A 62 9.79 3.11 9.31
C GLY A 62 10.34 1.67 9.25
N ARG A 63 9.48 0.67 9.45
CA ARG A 63 9.86 -0.75 9.32
C ARG A 63 9.96 -1.16 7.85
N LEU A 64 9.03 -0.69 7.02
CA LEU A 64 8.89 -1.10 5.63
C LEU A 64 9.84 -0.39 4.66
N ALA A 65 10.39 0.77 5.02
CA ALA A 65 11.43 1.46 4.25
C ALA A 65 12.67 0.58 4.04
N ARG A 66 12.92 -0.38 4.95
CA ARG A 66 14.03 -1.35 4.87
C ARG A 66 13.60 -2.72 4.33
N HIS A 67 12.34 -2.88 3.94
CA HIS A 67 11.81 -4.15 3.46
C HIS A 67 12.34 -4.44 2.05
N PRO A 68 12.86 -5.65 1.76
CA PRO A 68 13.51 -5.94 0.48
C PRO A 68 12.55 -5.88 -0.71
N VAL A 69 11.25 -6.14 -0.50
CA VAL A 69 10.23 -6.15 -1.56
C VAL A 69 8.95 -5.48 -1.10
N LEU A 70 8.83 -4.16 -1.31
CA LEU A 70 7.66 -3.40 -0.86
C LEU A 70 6.36 -3.82 -1.56
N CYS A 71 6.40 -4.06 -2.88
CA CYS A 71 5.23 -4.53 -3.64
C CYS A 71 4.71 -5.87 -3.15
N GLY A 72 5.60 -6.78 -2.74
CA GLY A 72 5.23 -8.07 -2.17
C GLY A 72 4.51 -7.93 -0.82
N TRP A 73 4.96 -6.97 0.01
CA TRP A 73 4.25 -6.63 1.24
C TRP A 73 2.87 -6.04 0.94
N MET A 74 2.76 -5.08 -0.01
CA MET A 74 1.47 -4.49 -0.39
C MET A 74 0.48 -5.54 -0.87
N PHE A 75 0.89 -6.46 -1.75
CA PHE A 75 0.04 -7.56 -2.21
C PHE A 75 -0.45 -8.46 -1.06
N THR A 76 0.45 -8.80 -0.14
CA THR A 76 0.12 -9.61 1.04
C THR A 76 -0.85 -8.89 1.96
N ALA A 77 -0.63 -7.59 2.20
CA ALA A 77 -1.53 -6.74 2.98
C ALA A 77 -2.91 -6.66 2.33
N THR A 78 -2.99 -6.43 1.02
CA THR A 78 -4.25 -6.41 0.27
C THR A 78 -5.01 -7.72 0.43
N ARG A 79 -4.34 -8.88 0.27
CA ARG A 79 -4.97 -10.19 0.42
C ARG A 79 -5.51 -10.40 1.84
N ARG A 80 -4.73 -10.01 2.86
CA ARG A 80 -5.11 -10.15 4.28
C ARG A 80 -6.31 -9.27 4.63
N ILE A 81 -6.27 -7.99 4.25
CA ILE A 81 -7.33 -7.03 4.55
C ILE A 81 -8.60 -7.38 3.79
N ALA A 82 -8.51 -7.73 2.49
CA ALA A 82 -9.66 -8.18 1.72
C ALA A 82 -10.33 -9.43 2.32
N ALA A 83 -9.55 -10.36 2.88
CA ALA A 83 -10.10 -11.55 3.54
C ALA A 83 -10.80 -11.26 4.87
N GLN A 84 -10.61 -10.07 5.46
CA GLN A 84 -11.32 -9.62 6.66
C GLN A 84 -12.59 -8.81 6.33
N ALA A 85 -12.71 -8.37 5.08
CA ALA A 85 -13.82 -7.54 4.60
C ALA A 85 -14.94 -8.36 3.91
N VAL A 86 -14.73 -9.67 3.74
CA VAL A 86 -15.65 -10.61 3.08
C VAL A 86 -16.07 -11.69 4.07
#